data_AF-A0A962M760-F1
#
_entry.id   AF-A0A962M760-F1
#
_cell.length_a   1.000
_cell.length_b   1.000
_cell.length_c   1.000
_cell.angle_alpha   90.00
_cell.angle_beta   90.00
_cell.angle_gamma   90.00
#
_symmetry.space_group_name_H-M   'P 1'
#
loop_
_entity.id
_entity.type
_entity.pdbx_description
1 polymer ?
#
loop_
_entity_poly.entity_id
_entity_poly.type
_entity_poly.pdbx_seq_one_letter_code
_entity_poly.pdbx_strand_id
1 'polypeptide(L)'
;MKHSAITKHIVTAGDYAIVPKDRELFSCPTCSKGIQKYFWNGAPGQLVAFTISATTLLPISVDATNIASVTGDLYIGVFVDTDGDGAADNVRLLAGEKFDHCLVDETKVSSPTCGQPQILATYLECVKCWETYTVNFRYTDNFLKSWAQRRDDYEEVTVAYSPQCHSCDDCEPAVNKREVICNLVDLLNHEFDTSINGVAYPDRIGVTLPKPYRAVVLHNNWYSFCLSPTAGACVCDECNILDGIVSATIGGEEVTFSGNLNPADDQQTFVAQLENIAWQIECGFTEHIGPHAGFAFVTGGGPDSCCPVMLHVVTCDDDFVLTDVNGDMDVCSSAITPFPDFPANVTCVDCVSAAP
;
A
#
# COMPACT_ATOMS: atom_id res chain seq x y z
N MET A 1 -9.73 -32.91 -18.80
CA MET A 1 -9.64 -31.48 -18.43
C MET A 1 -8.33 -31.32 -17.68
N LYS A 2 -7.41 -30.45 -18.14
CA LYS A 2 -6.24 -30.10 -17.33
C LYS A 2 -6.75 -29.21 -16.21
N HIS A 3 -6.68 -29.68 -14.96
CA HIS A 3 -6.83 -28.78 -13.82
C HIS A 3 -5.66 -27.80 -13.90
N SER A 4 -5.98 -26.50 -14.01
CA SER A 4 -4.95 -25.47 -13.90
C SER A 4 -4.42 -25.51 -12.47
N ALA A 5 -3.10 -25.58 -12.30
CA ALA A 5 -2.50 -25.53 -10.98
C ALA A 5 -2.85 -24.18 -10.31
N ILE A 6 -3.45 -24.23 -9.13
CA ILE A 6 -3.77 -23.02 -8.36
C ILE A 6 -2.53 -22.65 -7.54
N THR A 7 -1.99 -21.46 -7.79
CA THR A 7 -0.86 -20.95 -6.99
C THR A 7 -1.39 -20.04 -5.88
N LYS A 8 -1.01 -20.32 -4.63
CA LYS A 8 -1.35 -19.50 -3.46
C LYS A 8 -0.08 -18.96 -2.84
N HIS A 9 -0.16 -17.75 -2.28
CA HIS A 9 0.97 -17.06 -1.66
C HIS A 9 0.57 -16.55 -0.30
N ILE A 10 1.49 -16.63 0.65
CA ILE A 10 1.41 -15.96 1.94
C ILE A 10 2.73 -15.24 2.17
N VAL A 11 2.65 -14.06 2.75
CA VAL A 11 3.81 -13.21 3.01
C VAL A 11 3.90 -13.01 4.52
N THR A 12 5.09 -13.27 5.05
CA THR A 12 5.45 -13.02 6.45
C THR A 12 5.97 -11.58 6.59
N ALA A 13 5.85 -11.01 7.78
CA ALA A 13 6.52 -9.77 8.13
C ALA A 13 7.67 -10.10 9.09
N GLY A 14 8.88 -9.61 8.79
CA GLY A 14 10.09 -9.93 9.56
C GLY A 14 10.75 -11.26 9.19
N ASP A 15 11.96 -11.48 9.73
CA ASP A 15 12.74 -12.72 9.56
C ASP A 15 12.51 -13.69 10.74
N TYR A 16 11.26 -14.07 10.94
CA TYR A 16 10.90 -15.03 11.98
C TYR A 16 11.05 -16.46 11.50
N ALA A 17 11.68 -17.30 12.33
CA ALA A 17 11.59 -18.75 12.15
C ALA A 17 10.14 -19.23 12.26
N ILE A 18 9.78 -20.29 11.53
CA ILE A 18 8.49 -20.96 11.68
C ILE A 18 8.28 -21.39 13.14
N VAL A 19 7.03 -21.35 13.62
CA VAL A 19 6.70 -21.80 14.98
C VAL A 19 7.27 -23.20 15.23
N PRO A 20 8.02 -23.42 16.33
CA PRO A 20 8.55 -24.73 16.69
C PRO A 20 7.43 -25.76 16.86
N LYS A 21 7.73 -27.03 16.58
CA LYS A 21 6.79 -28.16 16.70
C LYS A 21 6.18 -28.29 18.10
N ASP A 22 5.00 -28.88 18.15
CA ASP A 22 4.32 -29.36 19.36
C ASP A 22 4.00 -28.23 20.37
N ARG A 23 3.86 -27.00 19.88
CA ARG A 23 3.36 -25.87 20.67
C ARG A 23 1.87 -25.73 20.51
N GLU A 24 1.18 -25.63 21.64
CA GLU A 24 -0.22 -25.19 21.67
C GLU A 24 -0.29 -23.74 21.20
N LEU A 25 -1.12 -23.49 20.19
CA LEU A 25 -1.16 -22.20 19.53
C LEU A 25 -2.06 -21.17 20.21
N PHE A 26 -2.96 -21.58 21.10
CA PHE A 26 -3.66 -20.68 22.00
C PHE A 26 -4.16 -21.47 23.22
N SER A 27 -4.37 -20.76 24.33
CA SER A 27 -5.02 -21.33 25.51
C SER A 27 -6.45 -20.86 25.62
N CYS A 28 -7.39 -21.76 25.89
CA CYS A 28 -8.75 -21.38 26.29
C CYS A 28 -8.78 -21.08 27.79
N PRO A 29 -8.90 -19.81 28.23
CA PRO A 29 -9.08 -19.54 29.66
C PRO A 29 -10.41 -20.17 30.12
N THR A 30 -10.37 -20.97 31.18
CA THR A 30 -11.52 -21.70 31.71
C THR A 30 -12.51 -20.82 32.50
N CYS A 31 -12.43 -19.49 32.37
CA CYS A 31 -13.26 -18.58 33.14
C CYS A 31 -14.59 -18.28 32.42
N SER A 32 -15.70 -18.32 33.16
CA SER A 32 -17.07 -18.17 32.65
C SER A 32 -17.47 -16.72 32.31
N LYS A 33 -16.51 -15.78 32.25
CA LYS A 33 -16.79 -14.35 32.00
C LYS A 33 -16.54 -13.98 30.54
N GLY A 34 -17.53 -14.23 29.70
CA GLY A 34 -17.60 -13.69 28.33
C GLY A 34 -16.51 -14.19 27.38
N ILE A 35 -16.68 -13.93 26.09
CA ILE A 35 -15.68 -14.23 25.07
C ILE A 35 -14.55 -13.22 25.24
N GLN A 36 -13.42 -13.64 25.82
CA GLN A 36 -12.19 -12.86 25.79
C GLN A 36 -11.51 -13.05 24.42
N LYS A 37 -10.80 -12.01 23.96
CA LYS A 37 -9.94 -12.05 22.77
C LYS A 37 -9.00 -13.25 22.88
N TYR A 38 -8.93 -14.08 21.85
CA TYR A 38 -8.00 -15.22 21.81
C TYR A 38 -6.63 -14.71 21.38
N PHE A 39 -5.62 -14.90 22.22
CA PHE A 39 -4.24 -14.63 21.86
C PHE A 39 -3.59 -15.90 21.33
N TRP A 40 -2.96 -15.76 20.17
CA TRP A 40 -2.18 -16.81 19.57
C TRP A 40 -0.74 -16.75 20.08
N ASN A 41 -0.15 -17.91 20.33
CA ASN A 41 1.22 -18.07 20.83
C ASN A 41 2.25 -17.93 19.70
N GLY A 42 2.34 -16.72 19.15
CA GLY A 42 3.35 -16.34 18.17
C GLY A 42 3.42 -14.83 17.96
N ALA A 43 4.48 -14.38 17.30
CA ALA A 43 4.66 -12.96 16.97
C ALA A 43 3.86 -12.58 15.72
N PRO A 44 3.24 -11.39 15.64
CA PRO A 44 2.64 -10.90 14.40
C PRO A 44 3.67 -10.95 13.25
N GLY A 45 3.26 -11.49 12.10
CA GLY A 45 4.14 -11.70 10.94
C GLY A 45 4.87 -13.05 10.89
N GLN A 46 4.90 -13.82 11.99
CA GLN A 46 5.55 -15.13 12.03
C GLN A 46 4.73 -16.21 11.30
N LEU A 47 5.42 -17.05 10.50
CA LEU A 47 4.83 -18.20 9.82
C LEU A 47 4.48 -19.30 10.81
N VAL A 48 3.30 -19.90 10.64
CA VAL A 48 2.84 -21.03 11.42
C VAL A 48 2.26 -22.11 10.51
N ALA A 49 2.65 -23.36 10.76
CA ALA A 49 1.94 -24.53 10.28
C ALA A 49 1.38 -25.28 11.48
N PHE A 50 0.17 -25.80 11.41
CA PHE A 50 -0.45 -26.51 12.51
C PHE A 50 -1.47 -27.54 12.04
N THR A 51 -1.79 -28.46 12.94
CA THR A 51 -2.89 -29.41 12.77
C THR A 51 -3.82 -29.32 13.98
N ILE A 52 -5.07 -29.72 13.80
CA ILE A 52 -6.06 -29.77 14.88
C ILE A 52 -6.30 -31.24 15.19
N SER A 53 -5.88 -31.68 16.36
CA SER A 53 -6.16 -33.04 16.82
C SER A 53 -7.64 -33.20 17.11
N ALA A 54 -8.23 -34.30 16.65
CA ALA A 54 -9.60 -34.69 16.97
C ALA A 54 -9.83 -34.90 18.48
N THR A 55 -8.77 -35.08 19.28
CA THR A 55 -8.87 -35.36 20.72
C THR A 55 -8.80 -34.14 21.62
N THR A 56 -7.97 -33.15 21.27
CA THR A 56 -7.75 -31.96 22.10
C THR A 56 -8.53 -30.74 21.60
N LEU A 57 -8.92 -30.73 20.31
CA LEU A 57 -9.51 -29.58 19.60
C LEU A 57 -8.66 -28.30 19.66
N LEU A 58 -7.44 -28.38 20.20
CA LEU A 58 -6.47 -27.29 20.25
C LEU A 58 -5.53 -27.42 19.05
N PRO A 59 -5.22 -26.33 18.35
CA PRO A 59 -4.23 -26.37 17.29
C PRO A 59 -2.83 -26.55 17.86
N ILE A 60 -2.10 -27.51 17.30
CA ILE A 60 -0.72 -27.84 17.66
C ILE A 60 0.17 -27.54 16.47
N SER A 61 1.22 -26.78 16.69
CA SER A 61 2.17 -26.41 15.63
C SER A 61 2.93 -27.61 15.08
N VAL A 62 3.24 -27.50 13.79
CA VAL A 62 4.06 -28.43 13.02
C VAL A 62 5.24 -27.62 12.48
N ASP A 63 6.46 -28.07 12.77
CA ASP A 63 7.65 -27.42 12.20
C ASP A 63 7.86 -27.82 10.72
N ALA A 64 8.77 -27.12 10.06
CA ALA A 64 9.11 -27.36 8.66
C ALA A 64 9.57 -28.81 8.36
N THR A 65 10.16 -29.52 9.32
CA THR A 65 10.65 -30.88 9.13
C THR A 65 9.54 -31.94 9.18
N ASN A 66 8.42 -31.62 9.84
CA ASN A 66 7.33 -32.55 10.08
C ASN A 66 6.12 -32.33 9.17
N ILE A 67 6.06 -31.25 8.39
CA ILE A 67 4.96 -30.94 7.45
C ILE A 67 4.60 -32.15 6.58
N ALA A 68 5.61 -32.80 5.97
CA ALA A 68 5.41 -33.95 5.09
C ALA A 68 4.89 -35.22 5.80
N SER A 69 4.99 -35.28 7.12
CA SER A 69 4.56 -36.43 7.93
C SER A 69 3.17 -36.26 8.53
N VAL A 70 2.53 -35.11 8.34
CA VAL A 70 1.18 -34.85 8.84
C VAL A 70 0.18 -35.66 8.03
N THR A 71 -0.48 -36.63 8.68
CA THR A 71 -1.46 -37.53 8.05
C THR A 71 -2.90 -37.01 8.09
N GLY A 72 -3.10 -35.74 8.44
CA GLY A 72 -4.41 -35.13 8.62
C GLY A 72 -4.47 -33.71 8.07
N ASP A 73 -5.47 -32.95 8.51
CA ASP A 73 -5.66 -31.56 8.08
C ASP A 73 -4.43 -30.72 8.48
N LEU A 74 -3.77 -30.13 7.48
CA LEU A 74 -2.67 -29.20 7.66
C LEU A 74 -3.15 -27.77 7.38
N TYR A 75 -2.87 -26.87 8.31
CA TYR A 75 -3.13 -25.45 8.17
C TYR A 75 -1.80 -24.72 8.09
N ILE A 76 -1.64 -23.85 7.10
CA ILE A 76 -0.46 -23.00 6.94
C ILE A 76 -0.95 -21.56 6.90
N GLY A 77 -0.35 -20.71 7.73
CA GLY A 77 -0.74 -19.32 7.87
C GLY A 77 0.34 -18.44 8.46
N VAL A 78 0.00 -17.18 8.68
CA VAL A 78 0.83 -16.17 9.33
C VAL A 78 0.03 -15.54 10.46
N PHE A 79 0.66 -15.33 11.61
CA PHE A 79 0.02 -14.62 12.71
C PHE A 79 -0.24 -13.16 12.34
N VAL A 80 -1.43 -12.68 12.68
CA VAL A 80 -1.85 -11.31 12.45
C VAL A 80 -2.30 -10.72 13.78
N ASP A 81 -1.94 -9.47 13.99
CA ASP A 81 -2.49 -8.60 15.02
C ASP A 81 -3.54 -7.70 14.35
N THR A 82 -4.82 -7.90 14.67
CA THR A 82 -5.92 -7.19 14.01
C THR A 82 -6.26 -5.84 14.62
N ASP A 83 -5.79 -5.52 15.83
CA ASP A 83 -6.08 -4.27 16.51
C ASP A 83 -4.84 -3.43 16.87
N GLY A 84 -3.64 -3.92 16.55
CA GLY A 84 -2.39 -3.17 16.69
C GLY A 84 -1.85 -3.14 18.12
N ASP A 85 -2.27 -4.06 18.99
CA ASP A 85 -1.79 -4.14 20.38
C ASP A 85 -0.42 -4.84 20.54
N GLY A 86 0.15 -5.31 19.44
CA GLY A 86 1.44 -6.01 19.37
C GLY A 86 1.35 -7.51 19.62
N ALA A 87 0.16 -8.07 19.86
CA ALA A 87 -0.05 -9.49 20.08
C ALA A 87 -0.86 -10.13 18.94
N ALA A 88 -0.44 -11.31 18.51
CA ALA A 88 -1.20 -12.05 17.50
C ALA A 88 -2.54 -12.50 18.07
N ASP A 89 -3.62 -12.16 17.38
CA ASP A 89 -4.99 -12.49 17.77
C ASP A 89 -5.73 -13.29 16.69
N ASN A 90 -5.07 -13.48 15.54
CA ASN A 90 -5.57 -14.27 14.46
C ASN A 90 -4.45 -14.97 13.68
N VAL A 91 -4.83 -15.97 12.88
CA VAL A 91 -3.96 -16.59 11.88
C VAL A 91 -4.58 -16.38 10.50
N ARG A 92 -3.88 -15.65 9.64
CA ARG A 92 -4.22 -15.55 8.22
C ARG A 92 -3.75 -16.81 7.50
N LEU A 93 -4.67 -17.65 7.06
CA LEU A 93 -4.36 -18.90 6.37
C LEU A 93 -4.06 -18.66 4.88
N LEU A 94 -3.14 -19.46 4.31
CA LEU A 94 -2.66 -19.39 2.92
C LEU A 94 -3.78 -19.57 1.87
N ALA A 95 -4.94 -20.09 2.24
CA ALA A 95 -6.09 -20.26 1.34
C ALA A 95 -7.46 -20.22 2.05
N GLY A 96 -7.53 -19.76 3.31
CA GLY A 96 -8.75 -19.89 4.12
C GLY A 96 -9.23 -21.34 4.32
N GLU A 97 -8.43 -22.33 3.91
CA GLU A 97 -8.77 -23.75 3.88
C GLU A 97 -7.64 -24.58 4.49
N LYS A 98 -8.01 -25.82 4.85
CA LYS A 98 -7.10 -26.88 5.20
C LYS A 98 -6.48 -27.51 3.94
N PHE A 99 -5.21 -27.85 4.02
CA PHE A 99 -4.51 -28.63 3.01
C PHE A 99 -4.59 -30.11 3.37
N ASP A 100 -4.96 -30.92 2.40
CA ASP A 100 -4.61 -32.34 2.40
C ASP A 100 -3.21 -32.45 1.78
N HIS A 101 -2.31 -33.17 2.45
CA HIS A 101 -0.96 -33.43 1.96
C HIS A 101 -0.93 -33.98 0.52
N CYS A 102 -1.98 -34.69 0.08
CA CYS A 102 -2.08 -35.21 -1.28
C CYS A 102 -2.39 -34.15 -2.36
N LEU A 103 -2.74 -32.92 -1.97
CA LEU A 103 -3.14 -31.84 -2.87
C LEU A 103 -2.03 -30.78 -3.07
N VAL A 104 -0.86 -31.00 -2.50
CA VAL A 104 0.29 -30.09 -2.59
C VAL A 104 1.33 -30.68 -3.56
N ASP A 105 1.37 -30.16 -4.79
CA ASP A 105 2.32 -30.60 -5.83
C ASP A 105 3.74 -30.04 -5.61
N GLU A 106 3.86 -28.76 -5.25
CA GLU A 106 5.13 -28.07 -5.06
C GLU A 106 4.98 -26.96 -3.99
N THR A 107 6.02 -26.77 -3.18
CA THR A 107 6.14 -25.61 -2.28
C THR A 107 7.45 -24.91 -2.54
N LYS A 108 7.42 -23.58 -2.61
CA LYS A 108 8.59 -22.73 -2.77
C LYS A 108 8.56 -21.67 -1.67
N VAL A 109 9.70 -21.52 -1.01
CA VAL A 109 9.94 -20.42 -0.07
C VAL A 109 11.05 -19.58 -0.67
N SER A 110 10.80 -18.29 -0.82
CA SER A 110 11.81 -17.29 -1.16
C SER A 110 12.05 -16.41 0.05
N SER A 111 13.26 -15.87 0.17
CA SER A 111 13.55 -14.83 1.15
C SER A 111 12.58 -13.65 0.98
N PRO A 112 12.31 -12.88 2.06
CA PRO A 112 11.54 -11.65 1.95
C PRO A 112 12.14 -10.78 0.85
N THR A 113 11.35 -10.49 -0.18
CA THR A 113 11.70 -9.49 -1.18
C THR A 113 11.08 -8.19 -0.73
N CYS A 114 11.85 -7.11 -0.76
CA CYS A 114 11.28 -5.79 -0.58
C CYS A 114 10.16 -5.54 -1.59
N GLY A 115 9.01 -5.10 -1.08
CA GLY A 115 7.85 -4.82 -1.92
C GLY A 115 8.16 -3.64 -2.83
N GLN A 116 8.37 -3.89 -4.11
CA GLN A 116 8.42 -2.84 -5.11
C GLN A 116 7.00 -2.55 -5.59
N PRO A 117 6.54 -1.29 -5.56
CA PRO A 117 5.23 -0.96 -6.10
C PRO A 117 5.23 -1.22 -7.61
N GLN A 118 4.16 -1.83 -8.10
CA GLN A 118 3.92 -1.92 -9.53
C GLN A 118 3.25 -0.62 -9.98
N ILE A 119 4.00 0.20 -10.71
CA ILE A 119 3.53 1.49 -11.19
C ILE A 119 3.09 1.30 -12.65
N LEU A 120 1.82 1.55 -12.93
CA LEU A 120 1.24 1.49 -14.26
C LEU A 120 0.80 2.90 -14.66
N ALA A 121 1.12 3.29 -15.89
CA ALA A 121 0.70 4.57 -16.46
C ALA A 121 -0.14 4.34 -17.72
N THR A 122 -1.14 5.19 -17.92
CA THR A 122 -1.95 5.27 -19.13
C THR A 122 -2.21 6.74 -19.44
N TYR A 123 -2.46 7.08 -20.70
CA TYR A 123 -2.69 8.46 -21.13
C TYR A 123 -3.88 8.53 -22.10
N LEU A 124 -4.55 9.68 -22.13
CA LEU A 124 -5.62 9.98 -23.07
C LEU A 124 -5.08 10.89 -24.18
N GLU A 125 -5.01 10.36 -25.41
CA GLU A 125 -4.50 11.10 -26.58
C GLU A 125 -5.41 12.26 -26.99
N CYS A 126 -6.72 12.02 -27.02
CA CYS A 126 -7.72 12.98 -27.42
C CYS A 126 -8.89 12.92 -26.45
N VAL A 127 -9.49 14.08 -26.20
CA VAL A 127 -10.79 14.19 -25.53
C VAL A 127 -11.73 14.98 -26.43
N LYS A 128 -12.97 14.50 -26.51
CA LYS A 128 -14.11 15.11 -27.14
C LYS A 128 -15.25 15.25 -26.13
N CYS A 129 -16.07 16.25 -26.39
CA CYS A 129 -17.33 16.43 -25.71
C CYS A 129 -18.29 15.28 -25.96
N TRP A 130 -19.13 14.99 -24.96
CA TRP A 130 -20.17 13.94 -25.01
C TRP A 130 -19.66 12.51 -25.17
N GLU A 131 -18.37 12.27 -25.02
CA GLU A 131 -17.81 10.93 -24.90
C GLU A 131 -17.70 10.53 -23.42
N THR A 132 -17.90 9.24 -23.14
CA THR A 132 -17.67 8.67 -21.82
C THR A 132 -16.31 7.99 -21.82
N TYR A 133 -15.41 8.46 -20.96
CA TYR A 133 -14.10 7.85 -20.75
C TYR A 133 -14.22 6.83 -19.65
N THR A 134 -13.75 5.61 -19.90
CA THR A 134 -13.81 4.52 -18.93
C THR A 134 -12.40 4.04 -18.66
N VAL A 135 -12.06 3.89 -17.38
CA VAL A 135 -10.83 3.22 -16.94
C VAL A 135 -11.25 1.92 -16.28
N ASN A 136 -10.72 0.82 -16.81
CA ASN A 136 -10.85 -0.50 -16.24
C ASN A 136 -9.46 -1.01 -15.90
N PHE A 137 -9.26 -1.42 -14.66
CA PHE A 137 -8.02 -2.10 -14.29
C PHE A 137 -8.31 -3.24 -13.33
N ARG A 138 -7.43 -4.23 -13.38
CA ARG A 138 -7.47 -5.42 -12.55
C ARG A 138 -6.27 -5.42 -11.65
N TYR A 139 -6.47 -5.69 -10.37
CA TYR A 139 -5.39 -5.86 -9.43
C TYR A 139 -5.54 -7.14 -8.65
N THR A 140 -4.39 -7.62 -8.18
CA THR A 140 -4.29 -8.78 -7.33
C THR A 140 -3.31 -8.46 -6.22
N ASP A 141 -3.70 -8.71 -4.98
CA ASP A 141 -2.81 -8.61 -3.83
C ASP A 141 -2.82 -9.92 -3.02
N ASN A 142 -1.95 -9.99 -2.02
CA ASN A 142 -1.88 -11.16 -1.14
C ASN A 142 -3.12 -11.32 -0.27
N PHE A 143 -3.79 -10.22 0.08
CA PHE A 143 -5.01 -10.26 0.87
C PHE A 143 -6.15 -10.94 0.09
N LEU A 144 -6.44 -10.49 -1.12
CA LEU A 144 -7.40 -11.07 -2.07
C LEU A 144 -7.08 -12.54 -2.37
N LYS A 145 -5.81 -12.86 -2.65
CA LYS A 145 -5.39 -14.26 -2.88
C LYS A 145 -5.67 -15.17 -1.69
N SER A 146 -5.57 -14.64 -0.46
CA SER A 146 -5.79 -15.39 0.79
C SER A 146 -7.26 -15.66 1.10
N TRP A 147 -8.19 -14.79 0.67
CA TRP A 147 -9.63 -14.95 0.89
C TRP A 147 -10.38 -15.55 -0.31
N ALA A 148 -9.75 -15.62 -1.49
CA ALA A 148 -10.36 -16.21 -2.68
C ALA A 148 -10.44 -17.74 -2.57
N GLN A 149 -11.49 -18.26 -1.91
CA GLN A 149 -11.91 -19.66 -2.06
C GLN A 149 -12.58 -19.91 -3.44
N ARG A 150 -13.15 -18.87 -4.08
CA ARG A 150 -13.95 -18.99 -5.32
C ARG A 150 -13.96 -17.78 -6.27
N ARG A 151 -13.34 -16.66 -5.91
CA ARG A 151 -13.25 -15.50 -6.79
C ARG A 151 -12.07 -15.67 -7.74
N ASP A 152 -12.22 -15.12 -8.93
CA ASP A 152 -11.10 -14.81 -9.81
C ASP A 152 -9.96 -14.22 -8.96
N ASP A 153 -8.72 -14.57 -9.28
CA ASP A 153 -7.52 -14.18 -8.55
C ASP A 153 -7.21 -12.68 -8.65
N TYR A 154 -8.17 -11.87 -9.08
CA TYR A 154 -8.10 -10.44 -9.24
C TYR A 154 -9.43 -9.78 -8.85
N GLU A 155 -9.35 -8.52 -8.44
CA GLU A 155 -10.49 -7.62 -8.40
C GLU A 155 -10.44 -6.67 -9.60
N GLU A 156 -11.61 -6.36 -10.15
CA GLU A 156 -11.76 -5.47 -11.29
C GLU A 156 -12.45 -4.19 -10.84
N VAL A 157 -11.82 -3.05 -11.11
CA VAL A 157 -12.37 -1.73 -10.83
C VAL A 157 -12.62 -1.04 -12.16
N THR A 158 -13.87 -0.62 -12.35
CA THR A 158 -14.29 0.17 -13.51
C THR A 158 -14.83 1.51 -13.03
N VAL A 159 -14.31 2.58 -13.59
CA VAL A 159 -14.86 3.93 -13.41
C VAL A 159 -15.14 4.55 -14.77
N ALA A 160 -16.13 5.44 -14.82
CA ALA A 160 -16.49 6.15 -16.02
C ALA A 160 -16.74 7.63 -15.72
N TYR A 161 -16.23 8.51 -16.57
CA TYR A 161 -16.44 9.95 -16.50
C TYR A 161 -16.92 10.50 -17.84
N SER A 162 -17.88 11.43 -17.79
CA SER A 162 -18.38 12.15 -18.96
C SER A 162 -18.31 13.65 -18.68
N PRO A 163 -17.45 14.40 -19.40
CA PRO A 163 -17.33 15.84 -19.22
C PRO A 163 -18.62 16.55 -19.67
N GLN A 164 -19.02 17.58 -18.92
CA GLN A 164 -20.16 18.43 -19.26
C GLN A 164 -19.68 19.62 -20.08
N CYS A 165 -19.87 19.56 -21.40
CA CYS A 165 -19.36 20.60 -22.30
C CYS A 165 -20.27 21.81 -22.51
N HIS A 166 -21.44 21.86 -21.89
CA HIS A 166 -22.32 23.02 -21.92
C HIS A 166 -22.58 23.52 -20.51
N SER A 167 -21.86 24.58 -20.13
CA SER A 167 -22.24 25.46 -19.03
C SER A 167 -23.22 26.56 -19.49
N CYS A 168 -23.30 26.83 -20.79
CA CYS A 168 -24.26 27.78 -21.38
C CYS A 168 -24.64 27.42 -22.84
N ASP A 169 -25.80 27.91 -23.29
CA ASP A 169 -26.39 27.61 -24.62
C ASP A 169 -25.54 28.11 -25.80
N ASP A 170 -24.73 29.17 -25.61
CA ASP A 170 -23.91 29.82 -26.66
C ASP A 170 -22.39 29.59 -26.47
N CYS A 171 -22.00 28.80 -25.49
CA CYS A 171 -20.59 28.54 -25.20
C CYS A 171 -20.02 27.55 -26.22
N GLU A 172 -18.82 27.82 -26.76
CA GLU A 172 -18.11 26.79 -27.52
C GLU A 172 -17.81 25.60 -26.60
N PRO A 173 -18.19 24.37 -27.00
CA PRO A 173 -17.96 23.19 -26.19
C PRO A 173 -16.45 22.89 -26.17
N ALA A 174 -15.81 23.22 -25.06
CA ALA A 174 -14.43 22.89 -24.77
C ALA A 174 -14.37 21.81 -23.68
N VAL A 175 -13.54 20.81 -23.87
CA VAL A 175 -13.23 19.79 -22.87
C VAL A 175 -11.74 19.83 -22.58
N ASN A 176 -11.37 19.89 -21.30
CA ASN A 176 -9.99 19.82 -20.89
C ASN A 176 -9.57 18.35 -20.66
N LYS A 177 -8.44 17.93 -21.23
CA LYS A 177 -7.86 16.60 -20.96
C LYS A 177 -7.59 16.41 -19.47
N ARG A 178 -7.10 17.46 -18.81
CA ARG A 178 -6.77 17.44 -17.38
C ARG A 178 -8.03 17.21 -16.55
N GLU A 179 -9.13 17.91 -16.82
CA GLU A 179 -10.43 17.69 -16.15
C GLU A 179 -10.85 16.22 -16.21
N VAL A 180 -10.84 15.61 -17.40
CA VAL A 180 -11.19 14.19 -17.57
C VAL A 180 -10.28 13.29 -16.74
N ILE A 181 -8.96 13.55 -16.75
CA ILE A 181 -7.98 12.76 -16.00
C ILE A 181 -8.17 12.93 -14.48
N CYS A 182 -8.27 14.16 -13.96
CA CYS A 182 -8.43 14.42 -12.52
C CYS A 182 -9.71 13.73 -12.01
N ASN A 183 -10.84 13.88 -12.72
CA ASN A 183 -12.09 13.23 -12.33
C ASN A 183 -12.04 11.69 -12.38
N LEU A 184 -11.32 11.11 -13.35
CA LEU A 184 -11.10 9.66 -13.39
C LEU A 184 -10.25 9.19 -12.21
N VAL A 185 -9.22 9.94 -11.83
CA VAL A 185 -8.39 9.66 -10.64
C VAL A 185 -9.23 9.74 -9.37
N ASP A 186 -10.03 10.79 -9.20
CA ASP A 186 -10.95 10.94 -8.06
C ASP A 186 -11.93 9.75 -7.95
N LEU A 187 -12.46 9.29 -9.09
CA LEU A 187 -13.36 8.12 -9.16
C LEU A 187 -12.67 6.84 -8.73
N LEU A 188 -11.44 6.62 -9.18
CA LEU A 188 -10.64 5.45 -8.82
C LEU A 188 -10.29 5.43 -7.33
N ASN A 189 -10.04 6.60 -6.73
CA ASN A 189 -9.74 6.73 -5.31
C ASN A 189 -11.01 6.72 -4.43
N HIS A 190 -12.21 6.89 -5.00
CA HIS A 190 -13.47 7.10 -4.29
C HIS A 190 -13.49 8.40 -3.47
N GLU A 191 -12.83 9.44 -3.94
CA GLU A 191 -12.80 10.78 -3.33
C GLU A 191 -14.07 11.58 -3.64
N PHE A 192 -15.18 10.90 -3.96
CA PHE A 192 -16.47 11.55 -4.07
C PHE A 192 -17.01 11.83 -2.68
N ASP A 193 -17.30 13.11 -2.44
CA ASP A 193 -18.32 13.46 -1.49
C ASP A 193 -19.66 12.92 -1.97
N THR A 194 -19.97 11.68 -1.56
CA THR A 194 -21.30 11.08 -1.77
C THR A 194 -22.34 11.67 -0.81
N SER A 195 -21.98 12.72 -0.06
CA SER A 195 -22.94 13.43 0.76
C SER A 195 -23.90 14.24 -0.12
N ILE A 196 -25.18 14.23 0.26
CA ILE A 196 -26.16 15.14 -0.30
C ILE A 196 -26.33 16.23 0.76
N ASN A 197 -25.84 17.43 0.46
CA ASN A 197 -25.83 18.58 1.39
C ASN A 197 -25.07 18.31 2.71
N GLY A 198 -23.91 17.65 2.66
CA GLY A 198 -23.11 17.33 3.84
C GLY A 198 -23.63 16.14 4.65
N VAL A 199 -24.69 15.46 4.19
CA VAL A 199 -25.22 14.24 4.84
C VAL A 199 -24.81 13.01 4.03
N ALA A 200 -23.99 12.15 4.62
CA ALA A 200 -23.59 10.87 4.02
C ALA A 200 -24.83 10.02 3.68
N TYR A 201 -24.79 9.34 2.53
CA TYR A 201 -25.89 8.50 2.09
C TYR A 201 -26.20 7.39 3.12
N PRO A 202 -27.44 7.26 3.63
CA PRO A 202 -27.76 6.48 4.82
C PRO A 202 -27.51 4.96 4.69
N ASP A 203 -27.46 4.43 3.47
CA ASP A 203 -27.20 3.00 3.21
C ASP A 203 -25.74 2.69 2.87
N ARG A 204 -24.84 3.69 2.84
CA ARG A 204 -23.41 3.44 2.62
C ARG A 204 -22.81 2.91 3.90
N ILE A 205 -22.82 1.58 4.05
CA ILE A 205 -21.94 0.88 4.98
C ILE A 205 -20.53 1.05 4.39
N GLY A 206 -19.83 2.10 4.82
CA GLY A 206 -18.45 2.36 4.46
C GLY A 206 -17.58 1.24 5.02
N VAL A 207 -17.51 0.11 4.32
CA VAL A 207 -16.41 -0.82 4.53
C VAL A 207 -15.22 -0.17 3.82
N THR A 208 -14.54 0.72 4.52
CA THR A 208 -13.23 1.25 4.13
C THR A 208 -12.23 0.12 4.26
N LEU A 209 -12.35 -0.90 3.42
CA LEU A 209 -11.25 -1.82 3.20
C LEU A 209 -10.13 -0.99 2.58
N PRO A 210 -8.93 -0.98 3.17
CA PRO A 210 -7.79 -0.29 2.58
C PRO A 210 -7.58 -0.85 1.18
N LYS A 211 -7.58 0.03 0.18
CA LYS A 211 -7.31 -0.35 -1.21
C LYS A 211 -5.82 -0.64 -1.34
N PRO A 212 -5.41 -1.74 -1.99
CA PRO A 212 -4.00 -2.03 -2.23
C PRO A 212 -3.43 -1.25 -3.42
N TYR A 213 -4.13 -0.22 -3.89
CA TYR A 213 -3.76 0.62 -5.01
C TYR A 213 -4.15 2.06 -4.72
N ARG A 214 -3.49 2.97 -5.43
CA ARG A 214 -3.81 4.39 -5.46
C ARG A 214 -3.70 4.87 -6.90
N ALA A 215 -4.67 5.66 -7.36
CA ALA A 215 -4.59 6.36 -8.64
C ALA A 215 -4.11 7.79 -8.41
N VAL A 216 -3.27 8.29 -9.31
CA VAL A 216 -2.68 9.63 -9.24
C VAL A 216 -2.46 10.17 -10.65
N VAL A 217 -2.41 11.50 -10.78
CA VAL A 217 -2.00 12.14 -12.03
C VAL A 217 -0.48 12.05 -12.13
N LEU A 218 0.01 11.51 -13.25
CA LEU A 218 1.43 11.45 -13.54
C LEU A 218 1.93 12.79 -14.09
N HIS A 219 3.08 13.25 -13.61
CA HIS A 219 3.72 14.50 -14.02
C HIS A 219 5.13 14.27 -14.58
N ASN A 220 5.73 15.31 -15.17
CA ASN A 220 7.05 15.24 -15.78
C ASN A 220 8.18 15.09 -14.77
N ASN A 221 8.06 15.69 -13.59
CA ASN A 221 9.14 15.68 -12.61
C ASN A 221 8.96 14.48 -11.68
N TRP A 222 9.94 13.59 -11.71
CA TRP A 222 10.00 12.40 -10.87
C TRP A 222 11.27 12.47 -10.03
N TYR A 223 11.15 13.03 -8.84
CA TYR A 223 12.22 13.07 -7.85
C TYR A 223 12.22 11.78 -7.03
N SER A 224 13.40 11.30 -6.69
CA SER A 224 13.57 10.09 -5.89
C SER A 224 14.77 10.28 -4.98
N PHE A 225 14.54 10.21 -3.68
CA PHE A 225 15.56 10.44 -2.65
C PHE A 225 15.92 9.10 -2.03
N CYS A 226 17.21 8.74 -2.06
CA CYS A 226 17.72 7.50 -1.50
C CYS A 226 18.13 7.73 -0.05
N LEU A 227 17.31 7.23 0.88
CA LEU A 227 17.46 7.45 2.30
C LEU A 227 18.10 6.21 2.91
N SER A 228 19.38 6.33 3.29
CA SER A 228 20.13 5.24 3.93
C SER A 228 20.17 5.44 5.44
N PRO A 229 19.78 4.44 6.25
CA PRO A 229 19.91 4.51 7.70
C PRO A 229 21.35 4.76 8.12
N THR A 230 21.53 5.54 9.20
CA THR A 230 22.86 5.93 9.68
C THR A 230 23.64 4.68 10.10
N ALA A 231 24.89 4.54 9.61
CA ALA A 231 25.69 3.29 9.59
C ALA A 231 25.92 2.57 10.93
N GLY A 232 25.57 3.17 12.07
CA GLY A 232 25.58 2.51 13.38
C GLY A 232 24.42 1.54 13.61
N ALA A 233 23.36 1.61 12.79
CA ALA A 233 22.11 0.86 12.98
C ALA A 233 21.88 -0.21 11.89
N CYS A 234 22.90 -0.54 11.09
CA CYS A 234 22.84 -1.48 9.95
C CYS A 234 22.80 -2.97 10.34
N VAL A 235 22.04 -3.32 11.37
CA VAL A 235 21.48 -4.67 11.53
C VAL A 235 20.04 -4.57 11.01
N CYS A 236 19.54 -5.54 10.23
CA CYS A 236 18.24 -5.44 9.56
C CYS A 236 17.06 -5.02 10.46
N ASP A 237 17.18 -5.23 11.78
CA ASP A 237 16.18 -4.88 12.79
C ASP A 237 16.34 -3.48 13.42
N GLU A 238 17.49 -2.81 13.22
CA GLU A 238 17.84 -1.51 13.84
C GLU A 238 17.92 -0.35 12.82
N CYS A 239 17.69 -0.62 11.53
CA CYS A 239 17.72 0.33 10.41
C CYS A 239 16.53 1.31 10.38
N ASN A 240 16.18 1.95 11.50
CA ASN A 240 14.96 2.75 11.62
C ASN A 240 15.20 4.26 11.77
N ILE A 241 16.44 4.74 11.75
CA ILE A 241 16.79 6.15 11.92
C ILE A 241 17.47 6.69 10.65
N LEU A 242 17.07 7.89 10.24
CA LEU A 242 17.58 8.69 9.14
C LEU A 242 17.99 10.07 9.65
N ASP A 243 18.73 10.81 8.85
CA ASP A 243 18.91 12.25 9.06
C ASP A 243 17.54 12.95 9.04
N GLY A 244 17.36 13.94 9.91
CA GLY A 244 16.08 14.62 10.12
C GLY A 244 15.60 15.32 8.86
N ILE A 245 14.49 14.87 8.28
CA ILE A 245 13.85 15.55 7.13
C ILE A 245 12.92 16.62 7.67
N VAL A 246 13.10 17.88 7.28
CA VAL A 246 12.51 19.04 7.99
C VAL A 246 11.50 19.83 7.18
N SER A 247 11.71 19.98 5.87
CA SER A 247 10.82 20.79 5.02
C SER A 247 10.90 20.40 3.55
N ALA A 248 9.97 20.93 2.76
CA ALA A 248 10.07 20.98 1.31
C ALA A 248 9.69 22.38 0.80
N THR A 249 10.34 22.83 -0.28
CA THR A 249 9.88 23.98 -1.05
C THR A 249 8.87 23.50 -2.09
N ILE A 250 7.66 24.04 -2.04
CA ILE A 250 6.53 23.68 -2.90
C ILE A 250 5.84 24.96 -3.40
N GLY A 251 5.73 25.13 -4.72
CA GLY A 251 5.15 26.34 -5.32
C GLY A 251 5.93 27.61 -4.97
N GLY A 252 7.23 27.47 -4.67
CA GLY A 252 8.10 28.55 -4.18
C GLY A 252 7.93 28.92 -2.70
N GLU A 253 7.08 28.21 -1.94
CA GLU A 253 6.91 28.41 -0.50
C GLU A 253 7.51 27.25 0.30
N GLU A 254 8.12 27.55 1.45
CA GLU A 254 8.65 26.52 2.34
C GLU A 254 7.53 25.91 3.21
N VAL A 255 7.35 24.60 3.08
CA VAL A 255 6.44 23.78 3.88
C VAL A 255 7.25 23.04 4.94
N THR A 256 7.22 23.52 6.18
CA THR A 256 7.85 22.84 7.32
C THR A 256 7.00 21.65 7.78
N PHE A 257 7.63 20.49 7.89
CA PHE A 257 6.95 19.28 8.36
C PHE A 257 6.78 19.28 9.88
N SER A 258 5.69 18.67 10.33
CA SER A 258 5.35 18.43 11.74
C SER A 258 5.28 16.93 12.08
N GLY A 259 5.73 16.56 13.27
CA GLY A 259 5.64 15.17 13.79
C GLY A 259 6.60 14.16 13.14
N ASN A 260 7.63 14.64 12.46
CA ASN A 260 8.57 13.89 11.60
C ASN A 260 9.99 13.79 12.18
N LEU A 261 10.25 14.44 13.32
CA LEU A 261 11.53 14.34 14.03
C LEU A 261 11.39 13.43 15.25
N ASN A 262 12.50 12.81 15.64
CA ASN A 262 12.59 12.01 16.87
C ASN A 262 12.49 12.95 18.08
N PRO A 263 11.53 12.76 19.01
CA PRO A 263 11.39 13.62 20.18
C PRO A 263 12.61 13.62 21.13
N ALA A 264 13.45 12.59 21.04
CA ALA A 264 14.68 12.48 21.84
C ALA A 264 15.90 13.12 21.15
N ASP A 265 15.85 13.31 19.83
CA ASP A 265 16.94 13.89 19.01
C ASP A 265 16.34 14.53 17.75
N ASP A 266 16.29 15.86 17.70
CA ASP A 266 15.70 16.60 16.59
C ASP A 266 16.55 16.57 15.30
N GLN A 267 17.72 15.94 15.34
CA GLN A 267 18.55 15.70 14.16
C GLN A 267 18.16 14.44 13.38
N GLN A 268 17.15 13.71 13.86
CA GLN A 268 16.80 12.38 13.36
C GLN A 268 15.34 12.27 12.97
N THR A 269 15.07 11.49 11.93
CA THR A 269 13.72 11.05 11.52
C THR A 269 13.65 9.54 11.58
N PHE A 270 12.57 8.99 12.13
CA PHE A 270 12.33 7.55 12.05
C PHE A 270 11.84 7.17 10.64
N VAL A 271 12.27 6.02 10.12
CA VAL A 271 11.79 5.48 8.83
C VAL A 271 10.25 5.39 8.81
N ALA A 272 9.64 5.04 9.94
CA ALA A 272 8.18 5.00 10.09
C ALA A 272 7.48 6.36 9.94
N GLN A 273 8.21 7.48 10.08
CA GLN A 273 7.67 8.84 9.89
C GLN A 273 7.70 9.28 8.41
N LEU A 274 8.33 8.53 7.50
CA LEU A 274 8.40 8.90 6.08
C LEU A 274 7.04 8.94 5.39
N GLU A 275 6.11 8.07 5.76
CA GLU A 275 4.73 8.11 5.24
C GLU A 275 4.01 9.40 5.66
N ASN A 276 4.28 9.90 6.87
CA ASN A 276 3.75 11.19 7.34
C ASN A 276 4.41 12.38 6.61
N ILE A 277 5.69 12.27 6.24
CA ILE A 277 6.36 13.27 5.40
C ILE A 277 5.75 13.26 3.99
N ALA A 278 5.60 12.09 3.37
CA ALA A 278 4.96 11.96 2.05
C ALA A 278 3.56 12.57 2.06
N TRP A 279 2.75 12.29 3.09
CA TRP A 279 1.43 12.90 3.25
C TRP A 279 1.48 14.43 3.35
N GLN A 280 2.40 15.00 4.15
CA GLN A 280 2.54 16.46 4.27
C GLN A 280 3.00 17.14 2.98
N ILE A 281 3.85 16.48 2.19
CA ILE A 281 4.24 16.96 0.84
C ILE A 281 3.00 17.07 -0.05
N GLU A 282 2.10 16.08 -0.02
CA GLU A 282 0.87 16.10 -0.82
C GLU A 282 -0.13 17.16 -0.36
N CYS A 283 -0.25 17.36 0.94
CA CYS A 283 -1.00 18.49 1.50
C CYS A 283 -0.42 19.82 1.00
N GLY A 284 0.90 19.97 1.02
CA GLY A 284 1.59 21.15 0.50
C GLY A 284 1.30 21.39 -0.98
N PHE A 285 1.36 20.36 -1.83
CA PHE A 285 0.97 20.47 -3.23
C PHE A 285 -0.48 20.93 -3.39
N THR A 286 -1.39 20.35 -2.61
CA THR A 286 -2.81 20.68 -2.65
C THR A 286 -3.07 22.13 -2.22
N GLU A 287 -2.38 22.61 -1.19
CA GLU A 287 -2.56 23.94 -0.62
C GLU A 287 -1.93 25.06 -1.46
N HIS A 288 -0.69 24.86 -1.92
CA HIS A 288 0.08 25.93 -2.57
C HIS A 288 -0.04 25.94 -4.10
N ILE A 289 -0.37 24.81 -4.73
CA ILE A 289 -0.48 24.70 -6.19
C ILE A 289 -1.91 24.32 -6.61
N GLY A 290 -2.48 23.30 -5.96
CA GLY A 290 -3.83 22.83 -6.20
C GLY A 290 -3.94 21.30 -6.19
N PRO A 291 -5.18 20.76 -6.24
CA PRO A 291 -5.41 19.32 -6.23
C PRO A 291 -4.71 18.65 -7.41
N HIS A 292 -4.18 17.45 -7.18
CA HIS A 292 -3.43 16.66 -8.17
C HIS A 292 -2.15 17.33 -8.70
N ALA A 293 -1.61 18.36 -8.05
CA ALA A 293 -0.36 19.00 -8.47
C ALA A 293 0.88 18.11 -8.25
N GLY A 294 0.83 17.20 -7.29
CA GLY A 294 1.85 16.18 -7.09
C GLY A 294 1.40 15.10 -6.11
N PHE A 295 2.19 14.03 -6.03
CA PHE A 295 2.02 12.96 -5.07
C PHE A 295 3.38 12.47 -4.57
N ALA A 296 3.41 11.87 -3.39
CA ALA A 296 4.60 11.31 -2.78
C ALA A 296 4.32 9.92 -2.20
N PHE A 297 5.30 9.04 -2.26
CA PHE A 297 5.17 7.70 -1.69
C PHE A 297 6.53 7.11 -1.33
N VAL A 298 6.53 6.23 -0.35
CA VAL A 298 7.74 5.56 0.15
C VAL A 298 7.82 4.15 -0.41
N THR A 299 9.02 3.73 -0.80
CA THR A 299 9.30 2.34 -1.18
C THR A 299 10.45 1.78 -0.38
N GLY A 300 10.40 0.47 -0.14
CA GLY A 300 11.51 -0.26 0.49
C GLY A 300 12.53 -0.70 -0.56
N GLY A 301 13.80 -0.38 -0.30
CA GLY A 301 14.96 -0.98 -0.97
C GLY A 301 15.27 -0.47 -2.37
N GLY A 302 16.55 -0.16 -2.60
CA GLY A 302 17.13 -0.26 -3.94
C GLY A 302 17.16 -1.72 -4.41
N PRO A 303 17.53 -2.00 -5.68
CA PRO A 303 17.48 -3.34 -6.26
C PRO A 303 18.22 -4.44 -5.47
N ASP A 304 19.14 -4.07 -4.56
CA ASP A 304 20.05 -5.01 -3.87
C ASP A 304 20.03 -4.96 -2.32
N SER A 305 19.20 -4.13 -1.68
CA SER A 305 19.15 -4.11 -0.20
C SER A 305 17.82 -3.61 0.36
N CYS A 306 17.39 -4.19 1.48
CA CYS A 306 16.09 -3.88 2.11
C CYS A 306 16.12 -2.79 3.19
N CYS A 307 17.31 -2.31 3.57
CA CYS A 307 17.48 -1.27 4.58
C CYS A 307 17.37 0.18 4.05
N PRO A 308 17.91 0.54 2.87
CA PRO A 308 17.64 1.87 2.33
C PRO A 308 16.19 1.95 1.87
N VAL A 309 15.56 3.09 2.11
CA VAL A 309 14.21 3.42 1.66
C VAL A 309 14.30 4.52 0.62
N MET A 310 13.34 4.57 -0.30
CA MET A 310 13.25 5.65 -1.28
C MET A 310 11.97 6.45 -1.03
N LEU A 311 12.10 7.77 -0.96
CA LEU A 311 10.97 8.68 -1.05
C LEU A 311 10.87 9.15 -2.50
N HIS A 312 9.77 8.83 -3.16
CA HIS A 312 9.46 9.33 -4.49
C HIS A 312 8.53 10.52 -4.38
N VAL A 313 8.81 11.57 -5.14
CA VAL A 313 7.95 12.75 -5.26
C VAL A 313 7.75 13.02 -6.74
N VAL A 314 6.50 13.01 -7.17
CA VAL A 314 6.11 13.21 -8.56
C VAL A 314 5.23 14.42 -8.64
N THR A 315 5.68 15.44 -9.34
CA THR A 315 5.03 16.75 -9.31
C THR A 315 5.19 17.47 -10.64
N CYS A 316 4.33 18.45 -10.86
CA CYS A 316 4.47 19.39 -11.95
C CYS A 316 5.28 20.64 -11.56
N ASP A 317 5.64 20.75 -10.27
CA ASP A 317 6.48 21.83 -9.75
C ASP A 317 7.95 21.60 -10.13
N ASP A 318 8.52 22.52 -10.91
CA ASP A 318 9.93 22.48 -11.32
C ASP A 318 10.88 22.95 -10.19
N ASP A 319 10.35 23.71 -9.22
CA ASP A 319 11.09 24.31 -8.11
C ASP A 319 11.01 23.45 -6.83
N PHE A 320 10.54 22.20 -6.93
CA PHE A 320 10.45 21.29 -5.78
C PHE A 320 11.83 20.97 -5.22
N VAL A 321 12.02 21.24 -3.93
CA VAL A 321 13.24 20.92 -3.19
C VAL A 321 12.87 20.26 -1.87
N LEU A 322 13.48 19.12 -1.55
CA LEU A 322 13.35 18.47 -0.24
C LEU A 322 14.55 18.86 0.62
N THR A 323 14.32 19.14 1.90
CA THR A 323 15.35 19.63 2.84
C THR A 323 15.45 18.73 4.06
N ASP A 324 16.68 18.35 4.42
CA ASP A 324 17.01 17.71 5.69
C ASP A 324 17.79 18.66 6.61
N VAL A 325 18.18 18.19 7.80
CA VAL A 325 18.97 18.97 8.77
C VAL A 325 20.34 19.42 8.25
N ASN A 326 20.83 18.82 7.16
CA ASN A 326 22.09 19.17 6.49
C ASN A 326 21.89 20.11 5.28
N GLY A 327 20.66 20.37 4.86
CA GLY A 327 20.30 21.28 3.78
C GLY A 327 19.49 20.60 2.67
N ASP A 328 19.58 21.14 1.45
CA ASP A 328 18.87 20.62 0.29
C ASP A 328 19.34 19.19 -0.02
N MET A 329 18.39 18.28 -0.18
CA MET A 329 18.66 16.89 -0.48
C MET A 329 18.85 16.69 -1.98
N ASP A 330 19.91 15.96 -2.34
CA ASP A 330 20.15 15.59 -3.73
C ASP A 330 19.23 14.45 -4.19
N VAL A 331 18.77 14.55 -5.44
CA VAL A 331 18.06 13.47 -6.11
C VAL A 331 19.01 12.30 -6.35
N CYS A 332 18.54 11.10 -6.04
CA CYS A 332 19.33 9.89 -6.18
C CYS A 332 19.61 9.55 -7.64
N SER A 333 20.88 9.45 -8.01
CA SER A 333 21.30 9.08 -9.37
C SER A 333 20.96 7.63 -9.76
N SER A 334 20.70 6.77 -8.77
CA SER A 334 20.28 5.37 -8.97
C SER A 334 18.77 5.17 -8.80
N ALA A 335 18.00 6.25 -8.85
CA ALA A 335 16.54 6.19 -8.75
C ALA A 335 15.93 5.28 -9.81
N ILE A 336 14.88 4.55 -9.41
CA ILE A 336 13.98 3.90 -10.35
C ILE A 336 13.19 5.00 -11.03
N THR A 337 13.45 5.24 -12.32
CA THR A 337 12.55 6.02 -13.18
C THR A 337 11.65 5.02 -13.91
N PRO A 338 10.42 4.76 -13.42
CA PRO A 338 9.56 3.73 -14.01
C PRO A 338 9.17 4.06 -15.45
N PHE A 339 9.21 5.35 -15.82
CA PHE A 339 8.89 5.85 -17.15
C PHE A 339 10.01 6.77 -17.64
N PRO A 340 11.11 6.24 -18.21
CA PRO A 340 12.24 7.05 -18.66
C PRO A 340 11.87 8.04 -19.78
N ASP A 341 10.84 7.71 -20.57
CA ASP A 341 10.25 8.60 -21.57
C ASP A 341 8.73 8.70 -21.34
N PHE A 342 8.28 9.74 -20.63
CA PHE A 342 6.86 10.07 -20.54
C PHE A 342 6.64 11.56 -20.83
N PRO A 343 6.17 11.94 -22.04
CA PRO A 343 5.90 13.33 -22.35
C PRO A 343 4.57 13.76 -21.70
N ALA A 344 4.60 14.36 -20.51
CA ALA A 344 3.42 15.03 -19.98
C ALA A 344 3.21 16.34 -20.75
N ASN A 345 2.14 16.39 -21.53
CA ASN A 345 1.79 17.51 -22.40
C ASN A 345 0.94 18.60 -21.71
N VAL A 346 0.94 18.72 -20.37
CA VAL A 346 -0.05 19.54 -19.63
C VAL A 346 0.53 20.27 -18.40
N THR A 347 0.06 21.50 -18.14
CA THR A 347 0.46 22.44 -17.06
C THR A 347 -0.23 22.19 -15.71
N CYS A 348 0.35 22.68 -14.60
CA CYS A 348 0.00 22.39 -13.20
C CYS A 348 -1.42 22.73 -12.71
N VAL A 349 -2.04 23.82 -13.17
CA VAL A 349 -3.07 24.54 -12.37
C VAL A 349 -4.53 24.25 -12.78
N ASP A 350 -4.77 23.38 -13.78
CA ASP A 350 -6.09 23.30 -14.43
C ASP A 350 -7.06 22.23 -13.86
N CYS A 351 -6.85 21.67 -12.66
CA CYS A 351 -7.84 20.75 -12.04
C CYS A 351 -8.95 21.47 -11.26
N VAL A 352 -8.97 22.82 -11.21
CA VAL A 352 -10.11 23.54 -10.64
C VAL A 352 -11.21 23.56 -11.69
N SER A 353 -12.31 22.84 -11.44
CA SER A 353 -13.52 23.01 -12.23
C SER A 353 -13.85 24.51 -12.23
N ALA A 354 -14.01 25.10 -13.41
CA ALA A 354 -14.55 26.45 -13.49
C ALA A 354 -15.86 26.42 -12.68
N ALA A 355 -15.88 27.15 -11.57
CA ALA A 355 -17.08 27.25 -10.75
C ALA A 355 -18.24 27.71 -11.66
N PRO A 356 -19.45 27.12 -11.51
CA PRO A 356 -20.58 27.42 -12.38
C PRO A 356 -20.96 28.90 -12.41
#